data_AF-A0A4Y9UID9-F1
#
_entry.id   AF-A0A4Y9UID9-F1
#
_cell.length_a   1.000
_cell.length_b   1.000
_cell.length_c   1.000
_cell.angle_alpha   90.00
_cell.angle_beta   90.00
_cell.angle_gamma   90.00
#
_symmetry.space_group_name_H-M   'P 1'
#
loop_
_entity.id
_entity.type
_entity.pdbx_description
1 polymer ?
#
loop_
_entity_poly.entity_id
_entity_poly.type
_entity_poly.pdbx_seq_one_letter_code
_entity_poly.pdbx_strand_id
1 'polypeptide(L)'
;MSRVLFAEYAELRPYIEALREDKTEQNLDSLALKWKLSEAEALTVARKLRDIGFFEERTASSGDITYWVPFVYRPYLQMSQGKVDQISSPELPGLM
;
A
#
# COMPACT_ATOMS: atom_id res chain seq x y z
N MET A 1 -28.57 -12.83 -3.37
CA MET A 1 -27.40 -13.55 -3.91
C MET A 1 -26.27 -12.54 -4.09
N SER A 2 -25.44 -12.30 -3.06
CA SER A 2 -24.25 -11.42 -3.12
C SER A 2 -23.48 -11.41 -1.78
N ARG A 3 -23.03 -12.58 -1.32
CA ARG A 3 -22.32 -12.71 -0.03
C ARG A 3 -21.09 -13.61 -0.14
N VAL A 4 -20.35 -13.51 -1.24
CA VAL A 4 -19.20 -14.40 -1.52
C VAL A 4 -17.89 -13.62 -1.67
N LEU A 5 -17.92 -12.41 -2.27
CA LEU A 5 -16.70 -11.62 -2.47
C LEU A 5 -16.01 -11.18 -1.16
N PHE A 6 -16.75 -10.94 -0.08
CA PHE A 6 -16.14 -10.55 1.21
C PHE A 6 -15.68 -11.71 2.08
N ALA A 7 -16.14 -12.94 1.82
CA ALA A 7 -15.76 -14.11 2.60
C ALA A 7 -14.39 -14.65 2.17
N GLU A 8 -14.06 -14.55 0.88
CA GLU A 8 -12.78 -15.04 0.33
C GLU A 8 -11.60 -14.11 0.61
N TYR A 9 -11.86 -12.82 0.90
CA TYR A 9 -10.82 -11.82 1.16
C TYR A 9 -10.86 -11.27 2.59
N ALA A 10 -11.50 -11.98 3.52
CA ALA A 10 -11.50 -11.62 4.94
C ALA A 10 -10.06 -11.51 5.50
N GLU A 11 -9.13 -12.32 4.99
CA GLU A 11 -7.71 -12.28 5.32
C GLU A 11 -7.02 -10.98 4.87
N LEU A 12 -7.55 -10.32 3.83
CA LEU A 12 -6.96 -9.11 3.25
C LEU A 12 -7.46 -7.82 3.91
N ARG A 13 -8.63 -7.88 4.55
CA ARG A 13 -9.23 -6.76 5.28
C ARG A 13 -8.28 -6.05 6.26
N PRO A 14 -7.50 -6.73 7.13
CA PRO A 14 -6.59 -6.03 8.04
C PRO A 14 -5.56 -5.18 7.29
N TYR A 15 -5.07 -5.63 6.13
CA TYR A 15 -4.10 -4.88 5.33
C TYR A 15 -4.72 -3.64 4.68
N ILE A 16 -5.99 -3.74 4.26
CA ILE A 16 -6.77 -2.61 3.71
C ILE A 16 -7.03 -1.57 4.81
N GLU A 17 -7.49 -2.01 5.98
CA GLU A 17 -7.78 -1.11 7.11
C GLU A 17 -6.50 -0.43 7.65
N ALA A 18 -5.33 -1.07 7.53
CA ALA A 18 -4.05 -0.46 7.90
C ALA A 18 -3.66 0.77 7.04
N LEU A 19 -4.33 0.98 5.90
CA LEU A 19 -4.13 2.14 5.01
C LEU A 19 -5.11 3.27 5.29
N ARG A 20 -5.94 3.14 6.34
CA ARG A 20 -6.86 4.19 6.77
C ARG A 20 -6.09 5.47 7.12
N GLU A 21 -6.63 6.60 6.69
CA GLU A 21 -6.10 7.96 6.91
C GLU A 21 -4.73 8.22 6.24
N ASP A 22 -4.30 7.34 5.35
CA ASP A 22 -2.97 7.37 4.74
C ASP A 22 -2.97 7.98 3.32
N LYS A 23 -1.79 8.01 2.68
CA LYS A 23 -1.61 8.49 1.30
C LYS A 23 -2.13 7.50 0.26
N THR A 24 -2.68 8.02 -0.83
CA THR A 24 -3.26 7.22 -1.91
C THR A 24 -2.26 6.38 -2.71
N GLU A 25 -0.99 6.77 -2.74
CA GLU A 25 0.10 6.03 -3.38
C GLU A 25 1.08 5.53 -2.32
N GLN A 26 1.30 4.22 -2.31
CA GLN A 26 2.16 3.51 -1.37
C GLN A 26 3.34 2.88 -2.13
N ASN A 27 4.52 2.87 -1.52
CA ASN A 27 5.67 2.08 -2.00
C ASN A 27 5.81 0.80 -1.17
N LEU A 28 6.63 -0.15 -1.64
CA LEU A 28 6.75 -1.45 -0.97
C LEU A 28 7.24 -1.32 0.49
N ASP A 29 8.22 -0.45 0.74
CA ASP A 29 8.74 -0.15 2.07
C ASP A 29 7.66 0.33 3.04
N SER A 30 6.83 1.27 2.59
CA SER A 30 5.73 1.83 3.39
C SER A 30 4.68 0.77 3.74
N LEU A 31 4.38 -0.12 2.80
CA LEU A 31 3.46 -1.24 3.01
C LEU A 31 4.04 -2.26 3.99
N ALA A 32 5.31 -2.62 3.83
CA ALA A 32 6.03 -3.53 4.72
C ALA A 32 6.03 -3.00 6.17
N LEU A 33 6.33 -1.72 6.35
CA LEU A 33 6.32 -1.06 7.66
C LEU A 33 4.91 -1.05 8.30
N LYS A 34 3.88 -0.71 7.51
CA LYS A 34 2.49 -0.64 7.99
C LYS A 34 1.94 -2.00 8.38
N TRP A 35 2.24 -3.01 7.58
CA TRP A 35 1.77 -4.37 7.82
C TRP A 35 2.67 -5.14 8.79
N LYS A 36 3.83 -4.57 9.17
CA LYS A 36 4.84 -5.20 10.01
C LYS A 36 5.31 -6.54 9.42
N LEU A 37 5.53 -6.53 8.11
CA LEU A 37 5.95 -7.68 7.31
C LEU A 37 7.31 -7.41 6.68
N SER A 38 7.99 -8.46 6.23
CA SER A 38 9.13 -8.28 5.32
C SER A 38 8.67 -7.74 3.96
N GLU A 39 9.57 -7.14 3.19
CA GLU A 39 9.26 -6.66 1.83
C GLU A 39 8.72 -7.77 0.92
N ALA A 40 9.24 -9.00 1.04
CA ALA A 40 8.79 -10.13 0.22
C ALA A 40 7.34 -10.55 0.55
N GLU A 41 6.99 -10.56 1.84
CA GLU A 41 5.62 -10.83 2.30
C GLU A 41 4.68 -9.69 1.92
N ALA A 42 5.11 -8.44 2.12
CA ALA A 42 4.36 -7.26 1.71
C ALA A 42 4.11 -7.25 0.20
N LEU A 43 5.10 -7.64 -0.60
CA LEU A 43 4.95 -7.74 -2.06
C LEU A 43 3.89 -8.77 -2.44
N THR A 44 3.87 -9.90 -1.73
CA THR A 44 2.86 -10.95 -1.95
C THR A 44 1.46 -10.44 -1.61
N VAL A 45 1.29 -9.74 -0.48
CA VAL A 45 0.01 -9.14 -0.08
C VAL A 45 -0.42 -8.03 -1.06
N ALA A 46 0.49 -7.15 -1.46
CA ALA A 46 0.21 -6.07 -2.40
C ALA A 46 -0.24 -6.60 -3.76
N ARG A 47 0.39 -7.67 -4.26
CA ARG A 47 -0.03 -8.36 -5.48
C ARG A 47 -1.41 -8.99 -5.35
N LYS A 48 -1.72 -9.66 -4.24
CA LYS A 48 -3.08 -10.17 -3.97
C LYS A 48 -4.11 -9.03 -4.01
N LEU A 49 -3.82 -7.91 -3.34
CA LEU A 49 -4.68 -6.73 -3.32
C LEU A 49 -4.85 -6.10 -4.71
N ARG A 50 -3.79 -6.09 -5.53
CA ARG A 50 -3.86 -5.70 -6.95
C ARG A 50 -4.76 -6.65 -7.75
N ASP A 51 -4.58 -7.96 -7.58
CA ASP A 51 -5.30 -8.98 -8.36
C ASP A 51 -6.82 -8.95 -8.08
N ILE A 52 -7.24 -8.54 -6.88
CA ILE A 52 -8.66 -8.32 -6.54
C ILE A 52 -9.17 -6.91 -6.93
N GLY A 53 -8.32 -6.07 -7.52
CA GLY A 53 -8.66 -4.72 -7.97
C GLY A 53 -8.71 -3.65 -6.86
N PHE A 54 -8.10 -3.89 -5.70
CA PHE A 54 -7.94 -2.87 -4.65
C PHE A 54 -6.77 -1.92 -4.94
N PHE A 55 -5.69 -2.41 -5.57
CA PHE A 55 -4.56 -1.60 -6.01
C PHE A 55 -4.40 -1.56 -7.52
N GLU A 56 -3.90 -0.44 -8.02
CA GLU A 56 -3.30 -0.31 -9.33
C GLU A 56 -1.78 -0.23 -9.17
N GLU A 57 -1.06 -1.13 -9.83
CA GLU A 57 0.40 -1.09 -9.87
C GLU A 57 0.86 0.01 -10.83
N ARG A 58 1.79 0.86 -10.39
CA ARG A 58 2.37 1.93 -11.19
C ARG A 58 3.88 1.82 -11.14
N THR A 59 4.52 1.94 -12.29
CA THR A 59 5.97 2.01 -12.37
C THR A 59 6.36 3.49 -12.50
N ALA A 60 7.10 3.99 -11.51
CA ALA A 60 7.68 5.31 -11.57
C ALA A 60 8.79 5.37 -12.63
N SER A 61 9.11 6.57 -13.11
CA SER A 61 10.18 6.77 -14.11
C SER A 61 11.56 6.30 -13.63
N SER A 62 11.77 6.20 -12.30
CA SER A 62 12.97 5.65 -11.67
C SER A 62 13.07 4.13 -11.75
N GLY A 63 12.00 3.44 -12.16
CA GLY A 63 11.89 1.98 -12.15
C GLY A 63 11.21 1.42 -10.90
N ASP A 64 10.93 2.25 -9.90
CA ASP A 64 10.29 1.82 -8.65
C ASP A 64 8.81 1.49 -8.85
N ILE A 65 8.34 0.41 -8.22
CA ILE A 65 6.94 0.00 -8.25
C ILE A 65 6.20 0.65 -7.08
N THR A 66 5.10 1.33 -7.37
CA THR A 66 4.15 1.86 -6.39
C THR A 66 2.76 1.31 -6.58
N TYR A 67 1.99 1.31 -5.51
CA TYR A 67 0.62 0.80 -5.46
C TYR A 67 -0.33 1.95 -5.17
N TRP A 68 -1.29 2.14 -6.05
CA TRP A 68 -2.21 3.24 -6.02
C TRP A 68 -3.63 2.77 -5.67
N VAL A 69 -4.28 3.44 -4.73
CA VAL A 69 -5.66 3.14 -4.35
C VAL A 69 -6.65 3.88 -5.26
N PRO A 70 -7.54 3.17 -5.98
CA PRO A 70 -8.59 3.77 -6.80
C PRO A 70 -9.55 4.65 -5.99
N PHE A 71 -10.15 5.65 -6.66
CA PHE A 71 -11.04 6.63 -6.01
C PHE A 71 -12.20 5.99 -5.24
N VAL A 72 -12.72 4.85 -5.69
CA VAL A 72 -13.87 4.17 -5.06
C VAL A 72 -13.61 3.75 -3.62
N TYR A 73 -12.35 3.49 -3.24
CA TYR A 73 -11.99 3.04 -1.89
C TYR A 73 -11.50 4.17 -0.97
N ARG A 74 -11.10 5.32 -1.53
CA ARG A 74 -10.49 6.41 -0.75
C ARG A 74 -11.44 7.03 0.30
N PRO A 75 -12.72 7.30 0.00
CA PRO A 75 -13.65 7.83 1.01
C PRO A 75 -13.85 6.86 2.17
N TYR A 76 -13.91 5.56 1.87
CA TYR A 76 -14.07 4.52 2.89
C TYR A 76 -12.87 4.47 3.86
N LEU A 77 -11.67 4.66 3.32
CA LEU A 77 -10.42 4.69 4.09
C LEU A 77 -10.01 6.08 4.58
N GLN A 78 -10.77 7.14 4.26
CA GLN A 78 -10.43 8.53 4.59
C GLN A 78 -9.01 8.92 4.10
N MET A 79 -8.61 8.42 2.94
CA MET A 79 -7.24 8.61 2.43
C MET A 79 -7.00 10.04 1.96
N SER A 80 -5.79 10.53 2.18
CA SER A 80 -5.30 11.80 1.66
C SER A 80 -4.62 11.63 0.30
N GLN A 81 -4.94 12.50 -0.65
CA GLN A 81 -4.29 12.51 -1.95
C GLN A 81 -2.78 12.74 -1.83
N GLY A 82 -1.98 11.91 -2.51
CA GLY A 82 -0.52 12.05 -2.56
C GLY A 82 0.20 10.71 -2.50
N LYS A 83 1.54 10.79 -2.42
CA LYS A 83 2.46 9.66 -2.33
C LYS A 83 3.12 9.62 -0.96
N VAL A 84 3.32 8.42 -0.42
CA VAL A 84 4.16 8.24 0.76
C VAL A 84 5.58 8.62 0.37
N ASP A 85 6.12 9.63 1.06
CA ASP A 85 7.49 10.07 0.89
C ASP A 85 8.43 8.88 1.10
N GLN A 86 9.41 8.67 0.21
CA GLN A 86 10.44 7.68 0.47
C GLN A 86 11.07 8.05 1.81
N ILE A 87 11.07 7.11 2.76
CA ILE A 87 11.70 7.31 4.06
C ILE A 87 13.18 7.53 3.78
N SER A 88 13.57 8.80 3.70
CA SER A 88 14.97 9.17 3.54
C SER A 88 15.67 8.69 4.80
N SER A 89 16.56 7.70 4.65
CA SER A 89 17.54 7.37 5.68
C SER A 89 18.10 8.68 6.23
N PRO A 90 18.15 8.89 7.56
CA PRO A 90 18.72 10.10 8.10
C PRO A 90 20.17 10.19 7.61
N GLU A 91 20.45 11.21 6.80
CA GLU A 91 21.81 11.51 6.36
C GLU A 91 22.65 11.67 7.62
N LEU A 92 23.60 10.73 7.82
CA LEU A 92 24.60 10.85 8.87
C LEU A 92 25.32 12.19 8.64
N PRO A 93 25.29 13.15 9.58
CA PRO A 93 26.07 14.35 9.42
C PRO A 93 27.53 13.93 9.32
N GLY A 94 28.13 14.22 8.16
CA GLY A 94 29.53 13.95 7.88
C GLY A 94 30.39 14.53 8.99
N LEU A 95 31.18 13.67 9.61
CA LEU A 95 32.26 14.07 10.49
C LEU A 95 33.26 14.88 9.65
N MET A 96 33.23 16.21 9.84
CA MET A 96 34.41 17.06 9.65
C MET A 96 35.29 16.98 10.89
#